data_AF-A0A9W7BHB0-F1
#
_entry.id   AF-A0A9W7BHB0-F1
#
_cell.length_a   1.000
_cell.length_b   1.000
_cell.length_c   1.000
_cell.angle_alpha   90.00
_cell.angle_beta   90.00
_cell.angle_gamma   90.00
#
_symmetry.space_group_name_H-M   'P 1'
#
loop_
_entity.id
_entity.type
_entity.pdbx_description
1 polymer ?
#
loop_
_entity_poly.entity_id
_entity_poly.type
_entity_poly.pdbx_seq_one_letter_code
_entity_poly.pdbx_strand_id
1 'polypeptide(L)'
;MKRLFGSKKEVPPPPTLDEAGGNVGGRVDALDAKIKKLDSELRGHKEKLKTAKGGAKQLATKRAMACLKKKRMYETQRDQLANQQFNIEQAGFAIESAKDTVTTVSAMKAANTQLKKQYKEFNIDEIEDMTDDLADMMEDMSEINEAMGRSYACPDDIDEGDLEAELDLLGEELEAEELEMESGAAPSYLQPENMPETPAGGLEEENKEDEFGLPQA
;
A
#
# COMPACT_ATOMS: atom_id res chain seq x y z
N MET A 1 32.13 4.61 53.24
CA MET A 1 31.90 3.19 52.92
C MET A 1 31.23 3.09 51.55
N LYS A 2 31.91 2.52 50.56
CA LYS A 2 31.34 2.25 49.22
C LYS A 2 30.53 0.95 49.31
N ARG A 3 29.28 0.99 48.85
CA ARG A 3 28.36 -0.16 48.87
C ARG A 3 28.94 -1.25 47.96
N LEU A 4 29.42 -2.33 48.57
CA LEU A 4 30.12 -3.47 47.94
C LEU A 4 29.20 -4.62 47.52
N PHE A 5 27.88 -4.43 47.57
CA PHE A 5 26.93 -5.48 47.21
C PHE A 5 25.80 -4.93 46.31
N GLY A 6 25.83 -5.33 45.05
CA GLY A 6 24.67 -5.42 44.17
C GLY A 6 24.21 -4.11 43.53
N SER A 7 24.93 -3.62 42.52
CA SER A 7 24.27 -2.86 41.45
C SER A 7 23.21 -3.76 40.81
N LYS A 8 21.95 -3.30 40.71
CA LYS A 8 20.90 -3.98 39.94
C LYS A 8 21.50 -4.33 38.57
N LYS A 9 21.61 -5.62 38.28
CA LYS A 9 21.97 -6.09 36.94
C LYS A 9 20.90 -5.56 36.00
N GLU A 10 21.26 -4.76 35.01
CA GLU A 10 20.33 -4.35 33.97
C GLU A 10 19.72 -5.60 33.36
N VAL A 11 18.40 -5.72 33.47
CA VAL A 11 17.66 -6.83 32.86
C VAL A 11 17.63 -6.52 31.38
N PRO A 12 18.20 -7.38 30.51
CA PRO A 12 18.14 -7.16 29.08
C PRO A 12 16.67 -7.09 28.64
N PRO A 13 16.34 -6.28 27.63
CA PRO A 13 14.99 -6.19 27.12
C PRO A 13 14.48 -7.59 26.72
N PRO A 14 13.17 -7.85 26.88
CA PRO A 14 12.60 -9.11 26.44
C PRO A 14 12.82 -9.30 24.94
N PRO A 15 13.02 -10.55 24.47
CA PRO A 15 13.27 -10.82 23.07
C PRO A 15 12.09 -10.36 22.20
N THR A 16 12.41 -9.83 21.02
CA THR A 16 11.38 -9.41 20.06
C THR A 16 10.74 -10.63 19.38
N LEU A 17 9.58 -10.42 18.74
CA LEU A 17 8.97 -11.48 17.93
C LEU A 17 9.88 -11.92 16.78
N ASP A 18 10.62 -10.98 16.17
CA ASP A 18 11.57 -11.29 15.10
C ASP A 18 12.73 -12.15 15.60
N GLU A 19 13.28 -11.84 16.77
CA GLU A 19 14.34 -12.64 17.40
C GLU A 19 13.81 -14.03 17.79
N ALA A 20 12.59 -14.10 18.35
CA ALA A 20 11.96 -15.37 18.69
C ALA A 20 11.70 -16.22 17.44
N GLY A 21 11.17 -15.61 16.38
CA GLY A 21 10.91 -16.25 15.08
C GLY A 21 12.21 -16.74 14.43
N GLY A 22 13.25 -15.90 14.37
CA GLY A 22 14.55 -16.31 13.83
C GLY A 22 15.16 -17.49 14.60
N ASN A 23 15.06 -17.50 15.92
CA ASN A 23 15.55 -18.60 16.75
C ASN A 23 14.75 -19.90 16.55
N VAL A 24 13.42 -19.82 16.44
CA VAL A 24 12.57 -20.99 16.17
C VAL A 24 12.81 -21.52 14.76
N GLY A 25 12.85 -20.66 13.75
CA GLY A 25 13.17 -21.00 12.36
C GLY A 25 14.51 -21.71 12.23
N GLY A 26 15.59 -21.16 12.82
CA GLY A 26 16.90 -21.80 12.79
C GLY A 26 16.93 -23.20 13.44
N ARG A 27 16.10 -23.43 14.47
CA ARG A 27 15.94 -24.76 15.08
C ARG A 27 15.15 -25.71 14.19
N VAL A 28 14.13 -25.24 13.47
CA VAL A 28 13.40 -26.00 12.46
C VAL A 28 14.37 -26.47 11.37
N ASP A 29 15.19 -25.56 10.82
CA ASP A 29 16.18 -25.88 9.80
C ASP A 29 17.19 -26.94 10.28
N ALA A 30 17.67 -26.79 11.52
CA ALA A 30 18.58 -27.75 12.14
C ALA A 30 17.94 -29.15 12.32
N LEU A 31 16.64 -29.21 12.62
CA LEU A 31 15.90 -30.47 12.69
C LEU A 31 15.68 -31.07 11.30
N ASP A 32 15.32 -30.27 10.30
CA ASP A 32 15.15 -30.72 8.92
C ASP A 32 16.46 -31.28 8.34
N ALA A 33 17.61 -30.66 8.64
CA ALA A 33 18.91 -31.19 8.27
C ALA A 33 19.19 -32.57 8.92
N LYS A 34 18.78 -32.78 10.18
CA LYS A 34 18.90 -34.09 10.86
C LYS A 34 17.96 -35.13 10.26
N ILE A 35 16.73 -34.74 9.94
CA ILE A 35 15.72 -35.62 9.29
C ILE A 35 16.24 -36.07 7.92
N LYS A 36 16.76 -35.15 7.10
CA LYS A 36 17.36 -35.46 5.78
C LYS A 36 18.50 -36.48 5.87
N LYS A 37 19.37 -36.37 6.88
CA LYS A 37 20.44 -37.35 7.14
C LYS A 37 19.87 -38.74 7.45
N LEU A 38 18.89 -38.82 8.35
CA LEU A 38 18.22 -40.08 8.70
C LEU A 38 17.47 -40.69 7.52
N ASP A 39 16.91 -39.88 6.61
CA ASP A 39 16.29 -40.38 5.37
C ASP A 39 17.31 -41.01 4.42
N SER A 40 18.51 -40.44 4.34
CA SER A 40 19.60 -41.05 3.58
C SER A 40 20.05 -42.38 4.19
N GLU A 41 20.19 -42.44 5.53
CA GLU A 41 20.51 -43.68 6.25
C GLU A 41 19.44 -44.76 6.05
N LEU A 42 18.15 -44.39 6.14
CA LEU A 42 17.03 -45.30 5.91
C LEU A 42 17.01 -45.85 4.49
N ARG A 43 17.34 -45.04 3.48
CA ARG A 43 17.52 -45.51 2.10
C ARG A 43 18.62 -46.57 2.02
N GLY A 44 19.77 -46.33 2.64
CA GLY A 44 20.85 -47.31 2.72
C GLY A 44 20.47 -48.60 3.43
N HIS A 45 19.67 -48.51 4.50
CA HIS A 45 19.13 -49.69 5.19
C HIS A 45 18.14 -50.48 4.33
N LYS A 46 17.29 -49.79 3.55
CA LYS A 46 16.33 -50.40 2.63
C LYS A 46 17.04 -51.24 1.57
N GLU A 47 18.13 -50.73 0.97
CA GLU A 47 18.90 -51.48 -0.01
C GLU A 47 19.56 -52.73 0.59
N LYS A 48 20.17 -52.61 1.79
CA LYS A 48 20.75 -53.76 2.50
C LYS A 48 19.70 -54.83 2.85
N LEU A 49 18.46 -54.42 3.15
CA LEU A 49 17.37 -55.33 3.47
C LEU A 49 16.84 -56.13 2.27
N LYS A 50 17.04 -55.63 1.04
CA LYS A 50 16.63 -56.37 -0.18
C LYS A 50 17.46 -57.63 -0.40
N THR A 51 18.74 -57.59 -0.06
CA THR A 51 19.69 -58.68 -0.33
C THR A 51 20.04 -59.51 0.92
N ALA A 52 19.85 -58.96 2.12
CA ALA A 52 20.17 -59.66 3.37
C ALA A 52 19.22 -60.84 3.66
N LYS A 53 19.78 -61.93 4.22
CA LYS A 53 19.07 -63.13 4.66
C LYS A 53 19.44 -63.50 6.09
N GLY A 54 18.61 -64.30 6.77
CA GLY A 54 18.88 -64.83 8.11
C GLY A 54 19.22 -63.75 9.16
N GLY A 55 20.24 -64.00 9.97
CA GLY A 55 20.67 -63.09 11.04
C GLY A 55 21.11 -61.70 10.57
N ALA A 56 21.70 -61.59 9.37
CA ALA A 56 22.09 -60.30 8.79
C ALA A 56 20.85 -59.43 8.48
N LYS A 57 19.75 -60.05 8.01
CA LYS A 57 18.47 -59.36 7.80
C LYS A 57 17.88 -58.85 9.11
N GLN A 58 17.89 -59.68 10.16
CA GLN A 58 17.38 -59.27 11.48
C GLN A 58 18.15 -58.08 12.07
N LEU A 59 19.48 -58.08 11.95
CA LEU A 59 20.32 -56.96 12.41
C LEU A 59 20.07 -55.69 11.60
N ALA A 60 19.96 -55.80 10.27
CA ALA A 60 19.63 -54.67 9.40
C ALA A 60 18.25 -54.08 9.73
N THR A 61 17.24 -54.92 10.00
CA THR A 61 15.90 -54.48 10.42
C THR A 61 15.95 -53.73 11.75
N LYS A 62 16.69 -54.23 12.75
CA LYS A 62 16.84 -53.54 14.04
C LYS A 62 17.46 -52.16 13.89
N ARG A 63 18.52 -52.02 13.06
CA ARG A 63 19.15 -50.73 12.77
C ARG A 63 18.22 -49.78 12.03
N ALA A 64 17.49 -50.28 11.02
CA ALA A 64 16.49 -49.50 10.30
C ALA A 64 15.37 -48.99 11.22
N MET A 65 14.86 -49.84 12.12
CA MET A 65 13.85 -49.44 13.10
C MET A 65 14.36 -48.37 14.07
N ALA A 66 15.61 -48.45 14.54
CA ALA A 66 16.19 -47.42 15.39
C ALA A 66 16.29 -46.07 14.66
N CYS A 67 16.73 -46.08 13.40
CA CYS A 67 16.80 -44.89 12.56
C CYS A 67 15.40 -44.28 12.35
N LEU A 68 14.39 -45.11 12.08
CA LEU A 68 13.01 -44.66 11.86
C LEU A 68 12.39 -44.05 13.13
N LYS A 69 12.64 -44.65 14.30
CA LYS A 69 12.20 -44.08 15.59
C LYS A 69 12.82 -42.70 15.83
N LYS A 70 14.12 -42.56 15.57
CA LYS A 70 14.83 -41.28 15.71
C LYS A 70 14.31 -40.24 14.72
N LYS A 71 14.02 -40.64 13.49
CA LYS A 71 13.43 -39.77 12.47
C LYS A 71 12.08 -39.23 12.92
N ARG A 72 11.16 -40.11 13.32
CA ARG A 72 9.83 -39.71 13.82
C ARG A 72 9.91 -38.76 15.00
N MET A 73 10.84 -38.99 15.94
CA MET A 73 11.03 -38.10 17.07
C MET A 73 11.41 -36.68 16.63
N TYR A 74 12.31 -36.54 15.65
CA TYR A 74 12.68 -35.23 15.12
C TYR A 74 11.58 -34.59 14.27
N GLU A 75 10.84 -35.38 13.47
CA GLU A 75 9.66 -34.88 12.74
C GLU A 75 8.64 -34.28 13.71
N THR A 76 8.29 -34.99 14.79
CA THR A 76 7.37 -34.46 15.81
C THR A 76 7.88 -33.17 16.46
N GLN A 77 9.17 -33.10 16.81
CA GLN A 77 9.75 -31.87 17.38
C GLN A 77 9.75 -30.71 16.37
N ARG A 78 10.03 -31.01 15.09
CA ARG A 78 10.02 -30.05 14.00
C ARG A 78 8.63 -29.48 13.82
N ASP A 79 7.61 -30.35 13.75
CA ASP A 79 6.21 -29.93 13.58
C ASP A 79 5.73 -29.07 14.76
N GLN A 80 6.13 -29.40 15.99
CA GLN A 80 5.85 -28.55 17.17
C GLN A 80 6.47 -27.16 17.04
N LEU A 81 7.73 -27.06 16.59
CA LEU A 81 8.38 -25.77 16.38
C LEU A 81 7.80 -25.01 15.19
N ALA A 82 7.39 -25.69 14.12
CA ALA A 82 6.70 -25.06 13.00
C ALA A 82 5.37 -24.44 13.42
N ASN A 83 4.61 -25.11 14.30
CA ASN A 83 3.40 -24.53 14.89
C ASN A 83 3.71 -23.32 15.77
N GLN A 84 4.82 -23.35 16.53
CA GLN A 84 5.26 -22.19 17.31
C GLN A 84 5.66 -21.02 16.42
N GLN A 85 6.37 -21.30 15.33
CA GLN A 85 6.76 -20.31 14.31
C GLN A 85 5.51 -19.62 13.74
N PHE A 86 4.51 -20.40 13.33
CA PHE A 86 3.25 -19.88 12.84
C PHE A 86 2.54 -18.98 13.87
N ASN A 87 2.52 -19.39 15.15
CA ASN A 87 1.93 -18.56 16.20
C ASN A 87 2.67 -17.23 16.40
N ILE A 88 4.01 -17.22 16.23
CA ILE A 88 4.82 -15.99 16.30
C ILE A 88 4.49 -15.07 15.12
N GLU A 89 4.38 -15.62 13.91
CA GLU A 89 4.01 -14.87 12.71
C GLU A 89 2.61 -14.25 12.83
N GLN A 90 1.63 -15.02 13.32
CA GLN A 90 0.29 -14.51 13.62
C GLN A 90 0.30 -13.36 14.64
N ALA A 91 1.12 -13.47 15.69
CA ALA A 91 1.31 -12.38 16.65
C ALA A 91 1.99 -11.16 16.01
N GLY A 92 2.91 -11.36 15.07
CA GLY A 92 3.53 -10.31 14.26
C GLY A 92 2.49 -9.52 13.48
N PHE A 93 1.62 -10.21 12.72
CA PHE A 93 0.54 -9.56 11.97
C PHE A 93 -0.43 -8.78 12.88
N ALA A 94 -0.76 -9.32 14.05
CA ALA A 94 -1.61 -8.62 15.01
C ALA A 94 -0.95 -7.33 15.54
N ILE A 95 0.36 -7.34 15.78
CA ILE A 95 1.11 -6.15 16.18
C ILE A 95 1.16 -5.12 15.06
N GLU A 96 1.39 -5.54 13.82
CA GLU A 96 1.38 -4.64 12.65
C GLU A 96 0.02 -3.96 12.47
N SER A 97 -1.08 -4.73 12.49
CA SER A 97 -2.43 -4.18 12.42
C SER A 97 -2.74 -3.20 13.57
N ALA A 98 -2.25 -3.51 14.77
CA ALA A 98 -2.39 -2.61 15.91
C ALA A 98 -1.61 -1.29 15.71
N LYS A 99 -0.40 -1.34 15.13
CA LYS A 99 0.38 -0.14 14.77
C LYS A 99 -0.34 0.70 13.72
N ASP A 100 -0.93 0.08 12.71
CA ASP A 100 -1.71 0.78 11.68
C ASP A 100 -2.92 1.48 12.30
N THR A 101 -3.64 0.78 13.17
CA THR A 101 -4.77 1.36 13.92
C THR A 101 -4.34 2.55 14.76
N VAL A 102 -3.21 2.46 15.46
CA VAL A 102 -2.66 3.58 16.25
C VAL A 102 -2.31 4.78 15.35
N THR A 103 -1.75 4.52 14.18
CA THR A 103 -1.42 5.56 13.20
C THR A 103 -2.68 6.26 12.70
N THR A 104 -3.70 5.50 12.32
CA THR A 104 -5.01 6.02 11.90
C THR A 104 -5.65 6.86 13.01
N VAL A 105 -5.70 6.35 14.24
CA VAL A 105 -6.25 7.10 15.39
C VAL A 105 -5.47 8.39 15.64
N SER A 106 -4.15 8.37 15.48
CA SER A 106 -3.31 9.56 15.64
C SER A 106 -3.60 10.59 14.55
N ALA A 107 -3.78 10.16 13.30
CA ALA A 107 -4.20 11.02 12.20
C ALA A 107 -5.59 11.62 12.45
N MET A 108 -6.56 10.81 12.89
CA MET A 108 -7.90 11.29 13.25
C MET A 108 -7.88 12.31 14.40
N LYS A 109 -7.03 12.10 15.41
CA LYS A 109 -6.84 13.08 16.50
C LYS A 109 -6.29 14.40 15.96
N ALA A 110 -5.28 14.35 15.10
CA ALA A 110 -4.71 15.55 14.47
C ALA A 110 -5.76 16.29 13.61
N ALA A 111 -6.51 15.56 12.79
CA ALA A 111 -7.60 16.11 11.98
C ALA A 111 -8.69 16.75 12.86
N ASN A 112 -9.10 16.10 13.95
CA ASN A 112 -10.08 16.67 14.90
C ASN A 112 -9.55 17.96 15.57
N THR A 113 -8.26 18.02 15.91
CA THR A 113 -7.65 19.25 16.44
C THR A 113 -7.66 20.37 15.40
N GLN A 114 -7.38 20.07 14.13
CA GLN A 114 -7.45 21.05 13.04
C GLN A 114 -8.90 21.51 12.79
N LEU A 115 -9.86 20.58 12.72
CA LEU A 115 -11.29 20.91 12.60
C LEU A 115 -11.76 21.81 13.75
N LYS A 116 -11.38 21.51 15.00
CA LYS A 116 -11.69 22.37 16.15
C LYS A 116 -11.04 23.76 16.07
N LYS A 117 -9.90 23.89 15.41
CA LYS A 117 -9.27 25.19 15.19
C LYS A 117 -10.03 25.98 14.12
N GLN A 118 -10.39 25.33 13.01
CA GLN A 118 -11.21 25.92 11.96
C GLN A 118 -12.58 26.36 12.51
N TYR A 119 -13.26 25.53 13.30
CA TYR A 119 -14.50 25.88 14.00
C TYR A 119 -14.37 26.98 15.06
N LYS A 120 -13.16 27.40 15.45
CA LYS A 120 -12.95 28.58 16.29
C LYS A 120 -12.67 29.83 15.47
N GLU A 121 -12.23 29.67 14.22
CA GLU A 121 -12.08 30.76 13.27
C GLU A 121 -13.44 31.14 12.64
N PHE A 122 -14.36 30.18 12.51
CA PHE A 122 -15.78 30.42 12.24
C PHE A 122 -16.56 30.42 13.58
N ASN A 123 -16.81 31.58 14.17
CA ASN A 123 -17.66 31.65 15.36
C ASN A 123 -19.06 31.12 15.02
N ILE A 124 -19.64 30.28 15.89
CA ILE A 124 -21.05 29.89 15.80
C ILE A 124 -21.97 31.12 15.87
N ASP A 125 -21.55 32.16 16.60
CA ASP A 125 -22.27 33.44 16.65
C ASP A 125 -22.31 34.13 15.27
N GLU A 126 -21.23 34.02 14.48
CA GLU A 126 -21.22 34.48 13.08
C GLU A 126 -22.03 33.55 12.15
N ILE A 127 -22.25 32.29 12.55
CA ILE A 127 -23.17 31.40 11.82
C ILE A 127 -24.62 31.81 12.08
N GLU A 128 -25.00 32.18 13.31
CA GLU A 128 -26.32 32.74 13.61
C GLU A 128 -26.57 34.03 12.81
N ASP A 129 -25.62 34.98 12.85
CA ASP A 129 -25.66 36.20 12.03
C ASP A 129 -25.69 35.90 10.52
N MET A 130 -24.95 34.89 10.04
CA MET A 130 -24.97 34.48 8.63
C MET A 130 -26.26 33.75 8.24
N THR A 131 -26.92 33.00 9.15
CA THR A 131 -28.25 32.44 8.90
C THR A 131 -29.32 33.51 8.86
N ASP A 132 -29.23 34.54 9.70
CA ASP A 132 -30.12 35.70 9.67
C ASP A 132 -29.86 36.52 8.38
N ASP A 133 -28.60 36.77 8.01
CA ASP A 133 -28.24 37.40 6.73
C ASP A 133 -28.65 36.54 5.52
N LEU A 134 -28.62 35.20 5.61
CA LEU A 134 -29.12 34.30 4.56
C LEU A 134 -30.64 34.32 4.48
N ALA A 135 -31.34 34.42 5.61
CA ALA A 135 -32.79 34.55 5.65
C ALA A 135 -33.22 35.89 5.05
N ASP A 136 -32.56 36.98 5.43
CA ASP A 136 -32.76 38.32 4.88
C ASP A 136 -32.40 38.35 3.39
N MET A 137 -31.32 37.68 2.97
CA MET A 137 -30.94 37.60 1.55
C MET A 137 -31.89 36.70 0.73
N MET A 138 -32.48 35.66 1.31
CA MET A 138 -33.54 34.87 0.66
C MET A 138 -34.86 35.65 0.58
N GLU A 139 -35.17 36.48 1.58
CA GLU A 139 -36.33 37.38 1.58
C GLU A 139 -36.13 38.50 0.54
N ASP A 140 -34.96 39.12 0.49
CA ASP A 140 -34.54 40.06 -0.55
C ASP A 140 -34.56 39.39 -1.93
N MET A 141 -34.11 38.15 -2.05
CA MET A 141 -34.12 37.43 -3.34
C MET A 141 -35.53 37.04 -3.75
N SER A 142 -36.44 36.80 -2.80
CA SER A 142 -37.87 36.62 -3.04
C SER A 142 -38.53 37.93 -3.45
N GLU A 143 -38.26 39.04 -2.74
CA GLU A 143 -38.71 40.39 -3.11
C GLU A 143 -38.13 40.82 -4.46
N ILE A 144 -36.88 40.48 -4.78
CA ILE A 144 -36.25 40.73 -6.07
C ILE A 144 -36.92 39.88 -7.15
N ASN A 145 -37.23 38.60 -6.92
CA ASN A 145 -37.95 37.78 -7.91
C ASN A 145 -39.40 38.26 -8.11
N GLU A 146 -40.04 38.74 -7.05
CA GLU A 146 -41.40 39.30 -7.07
C GLU A 146 -41.43 40.69 -7.74
N ALA A 147 -40.45 41.54 -7.45
CA ALA A 147 -40.26 42.86 -8.06
C ALA A 147 -39.74 42.80 -9.50
N MET A 148 -38.89 41.81 -9.83
CA MET A 148 -38.48 41.50 -11.20
C MET A 148 -39.56 40.74 -11.99
N GLY A 149 -40.64 40.31 -11.33
CA GLY A 149 -41.88 39.87 -11.95
C GLY A 149 -41.70 38.81 -13.04
N ARG A 150 -40.77 37.86 -12.88
CA ARG A 150 -40.50 36.84 -13.90
C ARG A 150 -40.19 35.46 -13.33
N SER A 151 -41.21 34.61 -13.46
CA SER A 151 -41.12 33.15 -13.58
C SER A 151 -39.85 32.67 -14.29
N TYR A 152 -39.07 31.84 -13.58
CA TYR A 152 -38.45 30.65 -14.16
C TYR A 152 -38.59 29.51 -13.15
N ALA A 153 -39.81 29.01 -13.02
CA ALA A 153 -39.95 27.58 -12.71
C ALA A 153 -39.22 26.85 -13.84
N CYS A 154 -38.19 26.06 -13.50
CA CYS A 154 -37.73 25.03 -14.41
C CYS A 154 -38.96 24.18 -14.74
N PRO A 155 -39.37 24.05 -16.01
CA PRO A 155 -40.54 23.25 -16.34
C PRO A 155 -40.32 21.83 -15.82
N ASP A 156 -41.34 21.25 -15.17
CA ASP A 156 -41.39 19.81 -14.87
C ASP A 156 -41.40 18.93 -16.15
N ASP A 157 -41.28 19.56 -17.33
CA ASP A 157 -41.38 19.00 -18.67
C ASP A 157 -40.01 18.77 -19.33
N ILE A 158 -38.94 18.63 -18.54
CA ILE A 158 -37.68 18.08 -19.08
C ILE A 158 -37.92 16.59 -19.38
N ASP A 159 -38.07 16.24 -20.66
CA ASP A 159 -38.25 14.86 -21.11
C ASP A 159 -36.92 14.11 -20.97
N GLU A 160 -36.91 13.07 -20.13
CA GLU A 160 -35.74 12.21 -19.90
C GLU A 160 -35.21 11.59 -21.21
N GLY A 161 -36.06 11.45 -22.23
CA GLY A 161 -35.67 10.93 -23.55
C GLY A 161 -34.79 11.86 -24.38
N ASP A 162 -34.97 13.18 -24.28
CA ASP A 162 -34.10 14.14 -24.98
C ASP A 162 -32.71 14.22 -24.31
N LEU A 163 -32.66 14.08 -22.98
CA LEU A 163 -31.41 14.01 -22.22
C LEU A 163 -30.60 12.73 -22.50
N GLU A 164 -31.27 11.60 -22.70
CA GLU A 164 -30.61 10.34 -23.05
C GLU A 164 -30.02 10.42 -24.47
N ALA A 165 -30.71 11.07 -25.41
CA ALA A 165 -30.20 11.33 -26.76
C ALA A 165 -29.00 12.29 -26.77
N GLU A 166 -28.99 13.34 -25.94
CA GLU A 166 -27.82 14.21 -25.78
C GLU A 166 -26.64 13.50 -25.11
N LEU A 167 -26.91 12.60 -24.15
CA LEU A 167 -25.87 11.83 -23.46
C LEU A 167 -25.17 10.83 -24.38
N ASP A 168 -25.92 10.15 -25.25
CA ASP A 168 -25.36 9.24 -26.26
C ASP A 168 -24.47 9.98 -27.28
N LEU A 169 -24.89 11.17 -27.70
CA LEU A 169 -24.13 12.02 -28.63
C LEU A 169 -22.79 12.49 -28.01
N LEU A 170 -22.79 12.79 -26.71
CA LEU A 170 -21.57 13.11 -25.96
C LEU A 170 -20.62 11.91 -25.84
N GLY A 171 -21.16 10.69 -25.75
CA GLY A 171 -20.38 9.45 -25.74
C GLY A 171 -19.67 9.18 -27.07
N GLU A 172 -20.35 9.42 -28.20
CA GLU A 172 -19.76 9.31 -29.54
C GLU A 172 -18.65 10.36 -29.78
N GLU A 173 -18.80 11.58 -29.26
CA GLU A 173 -17.78 12.63 -29.35
C GLU A 173 -16.51 12.29 -28.55
N LEU A 174 -16.67 11.71 -27.36
CA LEU A 174 -15.55 11.24 -26.54
C LEU A 174 -14.83 10.02 -27.14
N GLU A 175 -15.57 9.06 -27.71
CA GLU A 175 -14.94 7.93 -28.43
C GLU A 175 -14.19 8.39 -29.69
N ALA A 176 -14.70 9.41 -30.39
CA ALA A 176 -14.01 10.02 -31.52
C ALA A 176 -12.71 10.73 -31.12
N GLU A 177 -12.70 11.47 -30.00
CA GLU A 177 -11.49 12.05 -29.41
C GLU A 177 -10.48 10.97 -28.97
N GLU A 178 -10.96 9.86 -28.41
CA GLU A 178 -10.11 8.75 -27.96
C GLU A 178 -9.47 8.00 -29.15
N LEU A 179 -10.21 7.81 -30.26
CA LEU A 179 -9.69 7.29 -31.53
C LEU A 179 -8.68 8.24 -32.20
N GLU A 180 -8.90 9.56 -32.15
CA GLU A 180 -7.92 10.54 -32.64
C GLU A 180 -6.62 10.47 -31.82
N MET A 181 -6.72 10.33 -30.50
CA MET A 181 -5.56 10.15 -29.61
C MET A 181 -4.80 8.84 -29.87
N GLU A 182 -5.50 7.73 -30.19
CA GLU A 182 -4.85 6.44 -30.51
C GLU A 182 -4.18 6.43 -31.90
N SER A 183 -4.61 7.29 -32.83
CA SER A 183 -4.03 7.42 -34.17
C SER A 183 -2.74 8.26 -34.24
N GLY A 184 -2.32 8.86 -33.12
CA GLY A 184 -1.07 9.60 -32.99
C GLY A 184 -1.06 11.00 -33.61
N ALA A 185 -2.22 11.55 -33.98
CA ALA A 185 -2.34 12.94 -34.40
C ALA A 185 -2.48 13.85 -33.17
N ALA A 186 -1.55 14.78 -32.99
CA ALA A 186 -1.69 15.81 -31.95
C ALA A 186 -2.88 16.73 -32.30
N PRO A 187 -3.66 17.18 -31.29
CA PRO A 187 -4.80 18.07 -31.49
C PRO A 187 -4.47 19.27 -32.37
N SER A 188 -5.42 19.72 -33.19
CA SER A 188 -5.24 20.76 -34.22
C SER A 188 -4.54 22.04 -33.72
N TYR A 189 -4.73 22.40 -32.44
CA TYR A 189 -4.09 23.58 -31.82
C TYR A 189 -2.59 23.41 -31.48
N LEU A 190 -2.03 22.21 -31.59
CA LEU A 190 -0.61 21.90 -31.35
C LEU A 190 0.18 21.60 -32.63
N GLN A 191 -0.46 21.70 -33.80
CA GLN A 191 0.23 21.44 -35.07
C GLN A 191 0.99 22.70 -35.52
N PRO A 192 2.29 22.61 -35.86
CA PRO A 192 3.03 23.74 -36.41
C PRO A 192 2.49 24.05 -37.81
N GLU A 193 1.90 25.24 -37.99
CA GLU A 193 1.42 25.69 -39.29
C GLU A 193 2.58 25.80 -40.30
N ASN A 194 2.48 25.05 -41.42
CA ASN A 194 3.37 25.16 -42.57
C ASN A 194 3.11 26.48 -43.30
N MET A 195 3.76 27.56 -42.87
CA MET A 195 3.84 28.78 -43.68
C MET A 195 4.67 28.53 -44.95
N PRO A 196 4.29 29.13 -46.10
CA PRO A 196 5.03 28.96 -47.36
C PRO A 196 6.48 29.47 -47.23
N GLU A 197 7.43 28.72 -47.79
CA GLU A 197 8.87 29.05 -47.73
C GLU A 197 9.15 30.46 -48.28
N THR A 198 9.68 31.32 -47.43
CA THR A 198 10.26 32.60 -47.83
C THR A 198 11.69 32.38 -48.35
N PRO A 199 12.12 33.03 -49.45
CA PRO A 199 13.45 32.81 -50.02
C PRO A 199 14.56 33.18 -49.02
N ALA A 200 15.43 32.21 -48.71
CA ALA A 200 16.54 32.38 -47.80
C ALA A 200 17.61 33.34 -48.36
N GLY A 201 17.93 34.37 -47.58
CA GLY A 201 18.97 35.35 -47.91
C GLY A 201 19.45 36.16 -46.71
N GLY A 202 20.14 35.48 -45.77
CA GLY A 202 21.22 36.02 -44.92
C GLY A 202 20.87 37.07 -43.85
N LEU A 203 21.27 36.80 -42.60
CA LEU A 203 22.40 37.45 -41.93
C LEU A 203 22.58 36.87 -40.51
N GLU A 204 23.82 36.50 -40.23
CA GLU A 204 24.37 35.99 -38.96
C GLU A 204 24.43 37.08 -37.90
N GLU A 205 24.36 36.70 -36.61
CA GLU A 205 25.16 37.24 -35.49
C GLU A 205 24.82 36.43 -34.21
N GLU A 206 25.60 35.40 -33.88
CA GLU A 206 26.66 35.42 -32.85
C GLU A 206 26.38 36.37 -31.66
N ASN A 207 26.01 35.81 -30.50
CA ASN A 207 26.34 36.45 -29.23
C ASN A 207 27.07 35.44 -28.33
N LYS A 208 28.35 35.73 -28.09
CA LYS A 208 29.30 34.95 -27.28
C LYS A 208 29.23 35.47 -25.85
N GLU A 209 28.81 34.64 -24.90
CA GLU A 209 28.89 34.94 -23.46
C GLU A 209 30.35 34.78 -22.97
N ASP A 210 30.78 35.59 -21.98
CA ASP A 210 32.11 35.46 -21.38
C ASP A 210 32.18 34.37 -20.29
N GLU A 211 33.38 34.07 -19.78
CA GLU A 211 33.65 32.94 -18.87
C GLU A 211 33.02 33.09 -17.47
N PHE A 212 32.25 34.16 -17.22
CA PHE A 212 31.39 34.29 -16.04
C PHE A 212 29.88 34.39 -16.38
N GLY A 213 29.50 34.13 -17.64
CA GLY A 213 28.11 33.91 -18.05
C GLY A 213 27.24 35.16 -18.03
N LEU A 214 27.80 36.35 -18.28
CA LEU A 214 27.03 37.57 -18.43
C LEU A 214 27.12 38.10 -19.88
N PRO A 215 26.00 38.58 -20.46
CA PRO A 215 26.04 39.21 -21.76
C PRO A 215 26.83 40.53 -21.67
N GLN A 216 27.79 40.73 -22.58
CA GLN A 216 28.45 42.02 -22.72
C GLN A 216 27.41 43.05 -23.18
N ALA A 217 27.39 44.21 -22.50
CA ALA A 217 26.44 45.29 -22.73
C ALA A 217 26.58 45.92 -24.12
#